data_AF-A0A7X3GFT2-F1
#
_entry.id   AF-A0A7X3GFT2-F1
#
_cell.length_a   1.000
_cell.length_b   1.000
_cell.length_c   1.000
_cell.angle_alpha   90.00
_cell.angle_beta   90.00
_cell.angle_gamma   90.00
#
_symmetry.space_group_name_H-M   'P 1'
#
loop_
_entity.id
_entity.type
_entity.pdbx_description
1 polymer ?
#
loop_
_entity_poly.entity_id
_entity_poly.type
_entity_poly.pdbx_seq_one_letter_code
_entity_poly.pdbx_strand_id
1 'polypeptide(L)'
;MKDSEKIHTLARKYCMVLSKYWSGKYSKLMSAGRDRLDNGSGDYTVEAKGLFPRYIVLNAILAEIEQYEPDQFVNKEEAKAIIIEAILTAQFNHDSRSMVNKRSEEKVDKLGKSHLVRLERAAN
;
A
#
# COMPACT_ATOMS: atom_id res chain seq x y z
N MET A 1 8.50 -18.47 26.29
CA MET A 1 7.76 -17.66 25.31
C MET A 1 6.27 -17.91 25.50
N LYS A 2 5.52 -16.87 25.85
CA LYS A 2 4.06 -16.92 26.03
C LYS A 2 3.37 -17.13 24.68
N ASP A 3 2.13 -17.60 24.68
CA ASP A 3 1.38 -17.84 23.44
C ASP A 3 1.02 -16.53 22.71
N SER A 4 0.83 -15.43 23.43
CA SER A 4 0.67 -14.09 22.86
C SER A 4 1.93 -13.63 22.11
N GLU A 5 3.11 -13.80 22.70
CA GLU A 5 4.41 -13.50 22.08
C GLU A 5 4.64 -14.29 20.79
N LYS A 6 4.26 -15.58 20.78
CA LYS A 6 4.33 -16.43 19.58
C LYS A 6 3.48 -15.86 18.44
N ILE A 7 2.25 -15.49 18.74
CA ILE A 7 1.29 -15.00 17.75
C ILE A 7 1.77 -13.68 17.15
N HIS A 8 2.21 -12.73 17.99
CA HIS A 8 2.76 -11.45 17.54
C HIS A 8 4.00 -11.66 16.67
N THR A 9 4.94 -12.48 17.11
CA THR A 9 6.16 -12.81 16.36
C THR A 9 5.84 -13.44 15.01
N LEU A 10 4.88 -14.37 14.96
CA LEU A 10 4.45 -15.01 13.72
C LEU A 10 3.78 -14.02 12.76
N ALA A 11 2.93 -13.12 13.28
CA ALA A 11 2.26 -12.11 12.46
C ALA A 11 3.27 -11.12 11.84
N ARG A 12 4.24 -10.63 12.63
CA ARG A 12 5.35 -9.80 12.12
C ARG A 12 6.13 -10.52 11.04
N LYS A 13 6.58 -11.74 11.33
CA LYS A 13 7.37 -12.56 10.39
C LYS A 13 6.61 -12.81 9.08
N TYR A 14 5.31 -13.09 9.16
CA TYR A 14 4.45 -13.27 7.99
C TYR A 14 4.45 -12.01 7.10
N CYS A 15 4.24 -10.83 7.70
CA CYS A 15 4.23 -9.57 6.96
C CYS A 15 5.57 -9.28 6.30
N MET A 16 6.68 -9.45 7.04
CA MET A 16 8.03 -9.23 6.52
C MET A 16 8.37 -10.15 5.34
N VAL A 17 8.10 -11.45 5.48
CA VAL A 17 8.40 -12.45 4.45
C VAL A 17 7.59 -12.21 3.19
N LEU A 18 6.28 -12.00 3.32
CA LEU A 18 5.43 -11.76 2.15
C LEU A 18 5.69 -10.39 1.52
N SER A 19 5.95 -9.35 2.31
CA SER A 19 6.29 -8.04 1.78
C SER A 19 7.55 -8.13 0.90
N LYS A 20 8.60 -8.79 1.40
CA LYS A 20 9.83 -9.04 0.63
C LYS A 20 9.56 -9.86 -0.64
N TYR A 21 8.71 -10.88 -0.56
CA TYR A 21 8.35 -11.70 -1.70
C TYR A 21 7.62 -10.90 -2.80
N TRP A 22 6.59 -10.15 -2.43
CA TRP A 22 5.78 -9.37 -3.38
C TRP A 22 6.55 -8.18 -3.95
N SER A 23 7.32 -7.47 -3.13
CA SER A 23 8.20 -6.40 -3.59
C SER A 23 9.25 -6.94 -4.56
N GLY A 24 9.90 -8.07 -4.26
CA GLY A 24 10.86 -8.71 -5.17
C GLY A 24 10.26 -9.11 -6.52
N LYS A 25 9.02 -9.63 -6.53
CA LYS A 25 8.30 -9.92 -7.79
C LYS A 25 8.01 -8.65 -8.58
N TYR A 26 7.52 -7.61 -7.91
CA TYR A 26 7.20 -6.34 -8.54
C TYR A 26 8.46 -5.63 -9.08
N SER A 27 9.56 -5.62 -8.32
CA SER A 27 10.85 -5.08 -8.76
C SER A 27 11.36 -5.75 -10.03
N LYS A 28 11.24 -7.09 -10.15
CA LYS A 28 11.60 -7.80 -11.39
C LYS A 28 10.75 -7.37 -12.59
N LEU A 29 9.47 -7.09 -12.36
CA LEU A 29 8.57 -6.59 -13.41
C LEU A 29 8.98 -5.17 -13.87
N MET A 30 9.28 -4.30 -12.91
CA MET A 30 9.77 -2.93 -13.18
C MET A 30 11.12 -2.94 -13.92
N SER A 31 12.08 -3.77 -13.49
CA SER A 31 13.38 -3.88 -14.15
C SER A 31 13.28 -4.38 -15.60
N ALA A 32 12.19 -5.08 -15.94
CA ALA A 32 11.90 -5.51 -17.30
C ALA A 32 11.07 -4.49 -18.11
N GLY A 33 10.71 -3.34 -17.52
CA GLY A 33 9.85 -2.33 -18.16
C GLY A 33 8.42 -2.80 -18.42
N ARG A 34 7.94 -3.81 -17.70
CA ARG A 34 6.61 -4.44 -17.91
C ARG A 34 5.57 -4.02 -16.87
N ASP A 35 5.88 -3.04 -16.02
CA ASP A 35 4.99 -2.57 -14.98
C ASP A 35 3.95 -1.56 -15.50
N ARG A 36 4.27 -0.82 -16.57
CA ARG A 36 3.40 0.19 -17.19
C ARG A 36 2.94 -0.19 -18.59
N LEU A 37 1.80 0.35 -19.00
CA LEU A 37 1.34 0.30 -20.39
C LEU A 37 2.17 1.26 -21.24
N ASP A 38 2.65 0.79 -22.40
CA ASP A 38 3.38 1.58 -23.39
C ASP A 38 2.42 2.32 -24.33
N ASN A 39 1.47 3.05 -23.75
CA ASN A 39 0.45 3.82 -24.45
C ASN A 39 0.41 5.29 -24.00
N GLY A 40 1.42 5.72 -23.23
CA GLY A 40 1.49 7.06 -22.67
C GLY A 40 0.52 7.36 -21.52
N SER A 41 -0.33 6.40 -21.09
CA SER A 41 -1.27 6.65 -19.98
C SER A 41 -0.63 6.59 -18.61
N GLY A 42 0.54 5.95 -18.49
CA GLY A 42 1.19 5.69 -17.21
C GLY A 42 0.46 4.64 -16.36
N ASP A 43 -0.58 3.99 -16.89
CA ASP A 43 -1.32 2.97 -16.17
C ASP A 43 -0.50 1.70 -15.93
N TYR A 44 -0.82 1.02 -14.83
CA TYR A 44 -0.26 -0.30 -14.54
C TYR A 44 -0.81 -1.38 -15.48
N THR A 45 0.07 -2.29 -15.90
CA THR A 45 -0.33 -3.52 -16.60
C THR A 45 -1.20 -4.41 -15.71
N VAL A 46 -1.93 -5.37 -16.31
CA VAL A 46 -2.70 -6.36 -15.54
C VAL A 46 -1.78 -7.21 -14.65
N GLU A 47 -0.60 -7.56 -15.15
CA GLU A 47 0.44 -8.27 -14.38
C GLU A 47 0.90 -7.42 -13.18
N ALA A 48 1.15 -6.12 -13.39
CA ALA A 48 1.50 -5.19 -12.31
C ALA A 48 0.38 -5.04 -11.28
N LYS A 49 -0.87 -4.90 -11.69
CA LYS A 49 -2.05 -4.84 -10.78
C LYS A 49 -2.23 -6.13 -9.97
N GLY A 50 -1.73 -7.26 -10.48
CA GLY A 50 -1.70 -8.51 -9.73
C GLY A 50 -0.71 -8.50 -8.56
N LEU A 51 0.34 -7.69 -8.62
CA LEU A 51 1.45 -7.64 -7.65
C LEU A 51 1.39 -6.39 -6.75
N PHE A 52 1.09 -5.24 -7.34
CA PHE A 52 0.94 -3.95 -6.68
C PHE A 52 -0.52 -3.75 -6.24
N PRO A 53 -0.79 -3.23 -5.02
CA PRO A 53 0.12 -2.72 -3.98
C PRO A 53 0.32 -3.70 -2.81
N ARG A 54 0.33 -5.03 -3.04
CA ARG A 54 0.28 -6.04 -1.95
C ARG A 54 1.36 -5.87 -0.89
N TYR A 55 2.60 -5.57 -1.29
CA TYR A 55 3.70 -5.35 -0.34
C TYR A 55 3.54 -4.06 0.48
N ILE A 56 2.88 -3.03 -0.07
CA ILE A 56 2.60 -1.77 0.64
C ILE A 56 1.57 -2.04 1.74
N VAL A 57 0.52 -2.79 1.44
CA VAL A 57 -0.49 -3.19 2.43
C VAL A 57 0.15 -4.01 3.55
N LEU A 58 1.02 -4.97 3.21
CA LEU A 58 1.74 -5.77 4.22
C LEU A 58 2.66 -4.94 5.11
N ASN A 59 3.32 -3.92 4.55
CA ASN A 59 4.14 -2.98 5.33
C ASN A 59 3.28 -2.09 6.24
N ALA A 60 2.10 -1.67 5.78
CA ALA A 60 1.16 -0.92 6.60
C ALA A 60 0.64 -1.78 7.78
N ILE A 61 0.24 -3.03 7.52
CA ILE A 61 -0.15 -3.98 8.56
C ILE A 61 0.99 -4.20 9.56
N LEU A 62 2.22 -4.39 9.07
CA LEU A 62 3.38 -4.55 9.94
C LEU A 62 3.56 -3.34 10.87
N ALA A 63 3.44 -2.13 10.33
CA ALA A 63 3.57 -0.90 11.11
C ALA A 63 2.49 -0.78 12.19
N GLU A 64 1.25 -1.21 11.92
CA GLU A 64 0.19 -1.25 12.95
C GLU A 64 0.47 -2.33 14.02
N ILE A 65 0.94 -3.53 13.62
CA ILE A 65 1.29 -4.60 14.57
C ILE A 65 2.46 -4.19 15.48
N GLU A 66 3.45 -3.48 14.95
CA GLU A 66 4.65 -3.06 15.68
C GLU A 66 4.40 -1.91 16.67
N GLN A 67 3.19 -1.34 16.72
CA GLN A 67 2.80 -0.40 17.78
C GLN A 67 2.56 -1.10 19.13
N TYR A 68 2.38 -2.41 19.12
CA TYR A 68 2.09 -3.21 20.31
C TYR A 68 3.31 -4.06 20.68
N GLU A 69 3.69 -4.00 21.95
CA GLU A 69 4.72 -4.86 22.51
C GLU A 69 4.13 -6.20 22.98
N PRO A 70 4.81 -7.35 22.81
CA PRO A 70 4.29 -8.66 23.16
C PRO A 70 3.85 -8.84 24.62
N ASP A 71 4.43 -8.07 25.54
CA ASP A 71 4.15 -8.10 26.97
C ASP A 71 2.86 -7.33 27.35
N GLN A 72 2.33 -6.52 26.44
CA GLN A 72 1.06 -5.80 26.62
C GLN A 72 -0.17 -6.71 26.46
N PHE A 73 -0.01 -7.89 25.88
CA PHE A 73 -1.11 -8.85 25.72
C PHE A 73 -1.35 -9.64 27.01
N VAL A 74 -2.56 -9.53 27.57
CA VAL A 74 -3.00 -10.29 28.76
C VAL A 74 -3.11 -11.78 28.43
N ASN A 75 -3.59 -12.12 27.23
CA ASN A 75 -3.76 -13.50 26.79
C ASN A 75 -3.68 -13.65 25.26
N LYS A 76 -3.85 -14.88 24.78
CA LYS A 76 -3.75 -15.28 23.39
C LYS A 76 -4.89 -14.70 22.53
N GLU A 77 -6.10 -14.65 23.09
CA GLU A 77 -7.31 -14.20 22.42
C GLU A 77 -7.27 -12.70 22.16
N GLU A 78 -6.80 -11.92 23.14
CA GLU A 78 -6.55 -10.49 23.01
C GLU A 78 -5.49 -10.19 21.96
N ALA A 79 -4.37 -10.92 21.97
CA ALA A 79 -3.33 -10.77 20.93
C ALA A 79 -3.89 -11.00 19.52
N LYS A 80 -4.79 -11.97 19.34
CA LYS A 80 -5.46 -12.19 18.05
C LYS A 80 -6.38 -11.04 17.68
N ALA A 81 -7.18 -10.55 18.63
CA ALA A 81 -8.11 -9.44 18.38
C ALA A 81 -7.37 -8.17 17.93
N ILE A 82 -6.29 -7.82 18.62
CA ILE A 82 -5.45 -6.66 18.28
C ILE A 82 -4.80 -6.82 16.90
N ILE A 83 -4.31 -8.01 16.55
CA ILE A 83 -3.75 -8.24 15.21
C ILE A 83 -4.82 -8.11 14.12
N ILE A 84 -6.04 -8.60 14.37
CA ILE A 84 -7.15 -8.42 13.43
C ILE A 84 -7.49 -6.93 13.28
N GLU A 85 -7.55 -6.19 14.39
CA GLU A 85 -7.78 -4.75 14.38
C GLU A 85 -6.69 -4.00 13.61
N ALA A 86 -5.41 -4.31 13.85
CA ALA A 86 -4.29 -3.75 13.11
C ALA A 86 -4.41 -4.00 11.59
N ILE A 87 -4.89 -5.19 11.18
CA ILE A 87 -5.14 -5.50 9.77
C ILE A 87 -6.26 -4.62 9.20
N LEU A 88 -7.36 -4.45 9.93
CA LEU A 88 -8.50 -3.64 9.49
C LEU A 88 -8.13 -2.15 9.42
N THR A 89 -7.41 -1.63 10.41
CA THR A 89 -6.90 -0.25 10.44
C THR A 89 -5.97 0.03 9.27
N ALA A 90 -5.04 -0.90 8.98
CA ALA A 90 -4.15 -0.76 7.83
C ALA A 90 -4.91 -0.74 6.49
N GLN A 91 -5.95 -1.58 6.34
CA GLN A 91 -6.81 -1.58 5.15
C GLN A 91 -7.56 -0.25 4.99
N PHE A 92 -8.21 0.23 6.05
CA PHE A 92 -8.95 1.49 6.05
C PHE A 92 -8.06 2.70 5.70
N ASN A 93 -6.86 2.76 6.29
CA ASN A 93 -5.88 3.82 6.04
C ASN A 93 -5.36 3.79 4.60
N HIS A 94 -5.14 2.59 4.05
CA HIS A 94 -4.72 2.42 2.66
C HIS A 94 -5.79 2.87 1.67
N ASP A 95 -7.05 2.48 1.88
CA ASP A 95 -8.17 2.86 1.01
C ASP A 95 -8.49 4.35 1.10
N SER A 96 -8.41 4.94 2.30
CA SER A 96 -8.57 6.38 2.50
C SER A 96 -7.47 7.18 1.79
N ARG A 97 -6.20 6.73 1.84
CA ARG A 97 -5.11 7.35 1.07
C ARG A 97 -5.29 7.19 -0.44
N SER A 98 -5.73 6.03 -0.90
CA SER A 98 -6.05 5.77 -2.31
C SER A 98 -7.13 6.74 -2.85
N MET A 99 -8.16 7.02 -2.04
CA MET A 99 -9.21 7.98 -2.39
C MET A 99 -8.71 9.43 -2.43
N VAL A 100 -7.79 9.82 -1.53
CA VAL A 100 -7.17 11.16 -1.55
C VAL A 100 -6.29 11.33 -2.79
N ASN A 101 -5.54 10.30 -3.19
CA ASN A 101 -4.64 10.37 -4.35
C ASN A 101 -5.39 10.49 -5.69
N LYS A 102 -6.55 9.83 -5.83
CA LYS A 102 -7.43 10.02 -7.00
C LYS A 102 -7.94 11.46 -7.14
N ARG A 103 -8.27 12.12 -6.02
CA ARG A 103 -8.75 13.51 -6.04
C ARG A 103 -7.65 14.53 -6.34
N SER A 104 -6.40 14.24 -6.01
CA SER A 104 -5.26 15.11 -6.36
C SER A 104 -4.90 14.99 -7.85
N GLU A 105 -4.87 13.78 -8.41
CA GLU A 105 -4.63 13.56 -9.85
C GLU A 105 -5.69 14.25 -10.73
N GLU A 106 -6.97 14.15 -10.34
CA GLU A 106 -8.08 14.79 -11.06
C GLU A 106 -8.07 16.34 -10.96
N LYS A 107 -7.51 16.89 -9.87
CA LYS A 107 -7.29 18.34 -9.72
C LYS A 107 -6.11 18.82 -10.56
N VAL A 108 -5.03 18.05 -10.66
CA VAL A 108 -3.84 18.42 -11.47
C VAL A 108 -4.17 18.39 -12.97
N ASP A 109 -4.97 17.43 -13.44
CA ASP A 109 -5.45 17.40 -14.83
C ASP A 109 -6.34 18.61 -15.17
N LYS A 110 -7.23 19.01 -14.25
CA LYS A 110 -8.07 20.21 -14.40
C LYS A 110 -7.26 21.51 -14.36
N LEU A 111 -6.22 21.59 -13.53
CA LEU A 111 -5.34 22.76 -13.47
C LEU A 111 -4.44 22.86 -14.71
N GLY A 112 -3.91 21.74 -15.20
CA GLY A 112 -3.11 21.66 -16.42
C GLY A 112 -3.90 22.09 -17.66
N LYS A 113 -5.13 21.59 -17.81
CA LYS A 113 -6.06 22.02 -18.88
C LYS A 113 -6.41 23.51 -18.78
N SER A 114 -6.59 24.05 -17.57
CA SER A 114 -6.87 25.48 -17.37
C SER A 114 -5.68 26.38 -17.74
N HIS A 115 -4.44 25.93 -17.50
CA HIS A 115 -3.24 26.69 -17.86
C HIS A 115 -2.94 26.66 -19.36
N LEU A 116 -3.17 25.52 -20.03
CA LEU A 116 -3.06 25.40 -21.50
C LEU A 116 -4.04 26.32 -22.23
N VAL A 117 -5.32 26.34 -21.83
CA VAL A 117 -6.34 27.22 -22.42
C VAL A 117 -6.02 28.72 -22.22
N ARG A 118 -5.33 29.08 -21.12
CA ARG A 118 -4.90 30.46 -20.87
C ARG A 118 -3.69 30.86 -21.72
N LEU A 119 -2.78 29.94 -21.99
CA LEU A 119 -1.61 30.19 -22.86
C LEU A 119 -2.03 30.33 -24.33
N GLU A 120 -2.97 29.50 -24.80
CA GLU A 120 -3.51 29.59 -26.18
C GLU A 120 -4.28 30.89 -26.44
N ARG A 121 -4.94 31.44 -25.42
CA ARG A 121 -5.63 32.75 -25.50
C ARG A 121 -4.72 33.95 -25.42
N ALA A 122 -3.49 33.79 -24.90
CA ALA A 122 -2.50 34.86 -24.82
C ALA A 122 -1.61 34.93 -26.07
N ALA A 123 -1.69 33.92 -26.94
CA ALA A 123 -0.92 33.79 -28.18
C ALA A 123 -1.70 34.20 -29.46
N ASN A 124 -2.95 34.64 -29.31
CA ASN A 124 -3.78 35.29 -30.34
C ASN A 124 -4.06 36.74 -29.95
#